data_AF-A0A090G3I3-F1
#
_entry.id   AF-A0A090G3I3-F1
#
_cell.length_a   1.000
_cell.length_b   1.000
_cell.length_c   1.000
_cell.angle_alpha   90.00
_cell.angle_beta   90.00
_cell.angle_gamma   90.00
#
_symmetry.space_group_name_H-M   'P 1'
#
loop_
_entity.id
_entity.type
_entity.pdbx_description
1 polymer ?
#
loop_
_entity_poly.entity_id
_entity_poly.type
_entity_poly.pdbx_seq_one_letter_code
_entity_poly.pdbx_strand_id
1 'polypeptide(L)' 'MKAARRATKRGVERHAEADLFSRRRVVDEAFLERTTRLFEARLGRSLSTEDARQIVDNVSGFFRILAEWERIDRGK' A
#
# COMPACT_ATOMS: atom_id res chain seq x y z
N MET A 1 50.16 -7.53 -8.91
CA MET A 1 49.01 -6.68 -8.52
C MET A 1 48.20 -6.30 -9.75
N LYS A 2 46.90 -6.59 -9.78
CA LYS A 2 45.81 -5.63 -10.06
C LYS A 2 44.48 -6.35 -9.97
N ALA A 3 43.65 -5.88 -9.03
CA ALA A 3 42.36 -6.43 -8.68
C ALA A 3 41.28 -6.02 -9.68
N ALA A 4 40.28 -6.90 -9.77
CA ALA A 4 39.05 -6.86 -10.54
C ALA A 4 38.20 -5.60 -10.36
N ARG A 5 37.22 -5.41 -11.25
CA ARG A 5 35.81 -5.17 -10.87
C ARG A 5 34.87 -5.28 -12.08
N ARG A 6 34.08 -6.36 -12.08
CA ARG A 6 32.86 -6.53 -12.88
C ARG A 6 31.84 -5.47 -12.44
N ALA A 7 31.37 -4.64 -13.36
CA ALA A 7 30.27 -3.73 -13.11
C ALA A 7 28.95 -4.51 -13.06
N THR A 8 28.39 -4.63 -11.86
CA THR A 8 27.11 -5.26 -11.58
C THR A 8 25.96 -4.40 -12.11
N LYS A 9 25.11 -5.03 -12.92
CA LYS A 9 23.78 -4.59 -13.33
C LYS A 9 23.01 -4.02 -12.14
N ARG A 10 22.85 -2.69 -12.08
CA ARG A 10 22.01 -1.99 -11.09
C ARG A 10 21.11 -1.02 -11.83
N GLY A 11 20.02 -1.54 -12.40
CA GLY A 11 19.11 -0.70 -13.19
C GLY A 11 17.64 -1.12 -13.20
N VAL A 12 17.27 -2.29 -12.67
CA VAL A 12 15.93 -2.85 -12.94
C VAL A 12 15.00 -2.89 -11.71
N GLU A 13 15.49 -2.70 -10.49
CA GLU A 13 14.65 -2.91 -9.28
C GLU A 13 13.88 -1.68 -8.78
N ARG A 14 14.15 -0.47 -9.29
CA ARG A 14 13.53 0.76 -8.73
C ARG A 14 12.09 1.03 -9.16
N HIS A 15 11.51 0.23 -10.06
CA HIS A 15 10.15 0.44 -10.57
C HIS A 15 9.08 -0.54 -10.04
N ALA A 16 9.47 -1.68 -9.48
CA ALA A 16 8.50 -2.69 -9.04
C ALA A 16 7.73 -2.26 -7.78
N GLU A 17 8.39 -1.61 -6.83
CA GLU A 17 7.80 -1.17 -5.56
C GLU A 17 6.76 -0.05 -5.76
N ALA A 18 7.04 0.93 -6.63
CA ALA A 18 6.09 2.00 -6.94
C ALA A 18 4.84 1.47 -7.67
N ASP A 19 4.97 0.41 -8.45
CA ASP A 19 3.88 -0.20 -9.21
C ASP A 19 2.92 -1.03 -8.33
N LEU A 20 3.40 -1.52 -7.17
CA LEU A 20 2.56 -2.19 -6.16
C LEU A 20 1.52 -1.25 -5.53
N PHE A 21 1.83 0.04 -5.43
CA PHE A 21 0.90 1.08 -4.95
C PHE A 21 0.11 1.75 -6.08
N SER A 22 0.57 1.63 -7.33
CA SER A 22 -0.10 2.18 -8.52
C SER A 22 -1.20 1.27 -9.06
N ARG A 23 -1.12 -0.05 -8.80
CA ARG A 23 -2.27 -0.94 -8.93
C ARG A 23 -3.30 -0.57 -7.87
N ARG A 24 -4.24 0.29 -8.25
CA ARG A 24 -5.55 0.40 -7.60
C ARG A 24 -6.09 -1.03 -7.51
N ARG A 25 -5.93 -1.69 -6.35
CA ARG A 25 -6.60 -2.97 -6.12
C ARG A 25 -8.07 -2.65 -6.33
N VAL A 26 -8.69 -3.37 -7.26
CA VAL A 26 -10.13 -3.23 -7.47
C VAL A 26 -10.76 -3.65 -6.15
N VAL A 27 -11.25 -2.65 -5.41
CA VAL A 27 -12.01 -2.87 -4.19
C VAL A 27 -13.36 -3.40 -4.65
N ASP A 28 -13.52 -4.72 -4.58
CA ASP A 28 -14.75 -5.41 -4.94
C ASP A 28 -15.74 -5.45 -3.77
N GLU A 29 -16.99 -5.80 -4.07
CA GLU A 29 -18.05 -5.85 -3.07
C GLU A 29 -17.75 -6.85 -1.94
N ALA A 30 -17.09 -7.97 -2.27
CA ALA A 30 -16.69 -8.97 -1.28
C ALA A 30 -15.64 -8.42 -0.29
N PHE A 31 -14.74 -7.55 -0.75
CA PHE A 31 -13.78 -6.85 0.10
C PHE A 31 -14.47 -5.82 0.99
N LEU A 32 -15.44 -5.08 0.45
CA LEU A 32 -16.23 -4.14 1.23
C LEU A 32 -17.04 -4.85 2.31
N GLU A 33 -17.68 -5.97 1.99
CA GLU A 33 -18.42 -6.78 2.95
C GLU A 33 -17.53 -7.28 4.10
N ARG A 34 -16.33 -7.77 3.80
CA ARG A 34 -15.36 -8.18 4.83
C ARG A 34 -14.93 -7.00 5.70
N THR A 35 -14.75 -5.82 5.08
CA THR A 35 -14.41 -4.59 5.81
C THR A 35 -15.53 -4.19 6.76
N THR A 36 -16.78 -4.18 6.27
CA THR A 36 -17.98 -3.94 7.08
C THR A 36 -17.99 -4.85 8.30
N ARG A 37 -17.97 -6.18 8.10
CA ARG A 37 -18.04 -7.16 9.19
C ARG A 37 -16.95 -6.96 10.25
N LEU A 38 -15.72 -6.70 9.81
CA LEU A 38 -14.59 -6.49 10.71
C LEU A 38 -14.79 -5.24 11.59
N PHE A 39 -15.22 -4.14 10.97
CA PHE A 39 -15.34 -2.86 11.68
C PHE A 39 -16.63 -2.75 12.47
N GLU A 40 -17.73 -3.37 12.06
CA GLU A 40 -18.94 -3.50 12.88
C GLU A 40 -18.64 -4.25 14.18
N ALA A 41 -17.93 -5.38 14.10
CA ALA A 41 -17.51 -6.15 15.27
C ALA A 41 -16.64 -5.33 16.24
N ARG A 42 -15.87 -4.36 15.72
CA ARG A 42 -15.00 -3.50 16.53
C ARG A 42 -15.71 -2.26 17.08
N LEU A 43 -16.63 -1.68 16.31
CA LEU A 43 -17.30 -0.42 16.65
C LEU A 43 -18.63 -0.62 17.37
N GLY A 44 -19.21 -1.82 17.35
CA GLY A 44 -20.49 -2.12 17.98
C GLY A 44 -21.68 -1.40 17.34
N ARG A 45 -21.54 -0.96 16.09
CA ARG A 45 -22.60 -0.32 15.29
C ARG A 45 -22.61 -0.89 13.88
N SER A 46 -23.77 -0.84 13.22
CA SER A 46 -23.88 -1.20 11.81
C SER A 46 -23.16 -0.19 10.90
N LEU A 47 -22.58 -0.68 9.81
CA LEU A 47 -21.88 0.12 8.82
C LEU A 47 -22.45 -0.12 7.43
N SER A 48 -22.61 0.96 6.67
CA SER A 48 -23.00 0.88 5.27
C SER A 48 -21.81 0.45 4.39
N THR A 49 -22.10 0.02 3.16
CA THR A 49 -21.05 -0.20 2.15
C THR A 49 -20.22 1.07 1.90
N GLU A 50 -20.82 2.25 2.03
CA GLU A 50 -20.10 3.52 1.88
C GLU A 50 -19.14 3.79 3.04
N ASP A 51 -19.55 3.48 4.27
CA ASP A 51 -18.64 3.52 5.42
C ASP A 51 -17.44 2.59 5.20
N ALA A 52 -17.66 1.40 4.64
CA ALA A 52 -16.58 0.48 4.30
C ALA A 52 -15.62 1.06 3.24
N ARG A 53 -16.12 1.72 2.19
CA ARG A 53 -15.27 2.41 1.20
C ARG A 53 -14.43 3.49 1.87
N GLN A 54 -15.04 4.33 2.68
CA GLN A 54 -14.37 5.39 3.42
C GLN A 54 -13.26 4.83 4.33
N ILE A 55 -13.53 3.73 5.03
CA ILE A 55 -12.54 3.03 5.87
C ILE A 55 -11.35 2.56 5.04
N VAL A 56 -11.60 1.91 3.90
CA VAL A 56 -10.56 1.40 3.01
C VAL A 56 -9.69 2.54 2.48
N ASP A 57 -10.31 3.63 2.02
CA ASP A 57 -9.60 4.80 1.52
C ASP A 57 -8.77 5.48 2.61
N ASN A 58 -9.30 5.62 3.83
CA ASN A 58 -8.58 6.20 4.94
C ASN A 58 -7.36 5.36 5.35
N VAL A 59 -7.54 4.05 5.49
CA VAL A 59 -6.45 3.14 5.90
C VAL A 59 -5.38 3.06 4.81
N SER A 60 -5.77 2.89 3.55
CA SER A 60 -4.83 2.85 2.44
C SER A 60 -4.10 4.20 2.26
N GLY A 61 -4.81 5.32 2.40
CA GLY A 61 -4.23 6.66 2.36
C GLY A 61 -3.20 6.90 3.46
N PHE A 62 -3.47 6.46 4.69
CA PHE A 62 -2.51 6.55 5.79
C PHE A 62 -1.20 5.81 5.50
N PHE A 63 -1.28 4.55 5.05
CA PHE A 63 -0.09 3.78 4.70
C PHE A 63 0.66 4.34 3.48
N ARG A 64 -0.06 4.96 2.53
CA ARG A 64 0.58 5.66 1.41
C ARG A 64 1.46 6.81 1.89
N ILE A 65 1.01 7.60 2.86
CA ILE A 65 1.81 8.69 3.45
C ILE A 65 3.07 8.13 4.12
N LEU A 66 2.93 7.05 4.90
CA LEU A 66 4.08 6.41 5.55
C LEU A 66 5.11 5.88 4.54
N ALA A 67 4.63 5.25 3.46
CA ALA A 67 5.49 4.77 2.37
C ALA A 67 6.20 5.93 1.66
N GLU A 68 5.52 7.07 1.46
CA GLU A 68 6.14 8.25 0.88
C GLU A 68 7.26 8.82 1.78
N TRP A 69 7.04 8.88 3.09
CA TRP A 69 8.06 9.34 4.03
C TRP A 69 9.28 8.43 4.05
N GLU A 70 9.07 7.11 4.05
CA GLU A 70 10.15 6.13 4.00
C GLU A 70 10.99 6.27 2.72
N ARG A 71 10.35 6.51 1.57
CA ARG A 71 11.03 6.81 0.31
C ARG A 71 11.86 8.09 0.37
N ILE A 72 11.36 9.14 1.02
CA ILE A 72 12.10 10.40 1.21
C ILE A 72 13.31 10.17 2.10
N ASP A 73 13.16 9.40 3.18
CA ASP A 73 14.24 9.13 4.15
C ASP A 73 15.37 8.30 3.52
N ARG A 74 15.04 7.27 2.73
CA ARG A 74 16.04 6.47 1.98
C ARG A 74 16.72 7.22 0.83
N GLY A 75 16.16 8.33 0.38
CA GLY A 75 16.70 9.17 -0.69
C GLY A 75 17.60 10.31 -0.21
N LYS A 76 17.72 10.50 1.11
CA LYS A 76 18.72 11.38 1.75
C LYS A 76 20.02 10.62 2.01
#